data_AF-A0A4Q2VL53-F1
#
_entry.id   AF-A0A4Q2VL53-F1
#
_cell.length_a   1.000
_cell.length_b   1.000
_cell.length_c   1.000
_cell.angle_alpha   90.00
_cell.angle_beta   90.00
_cell.angle_gamma   90.00
#
_symmetry.space_group_name_H-M   'P 1'
#
loop_
_entity.id
_entity.type
_entity.pdbx_description
1 polymer ?
#
loop_
_entity_poly.entity_id
_entity_poly.type
_entity_poly.pdbx_seq_one_letter_code
_entity_poly.pdbx_strand_id
1 'polypeptide(L)'
;MHLPPVTITLALLSLYIAKVNWKEPSNEGLNALQFAAKAHETVLLLSLGDILLYRISYGLDRQDIGVPLGFLPSSFYLAAPFRYLASRQLWAPTFKSSKNTKHQWATGAMIVSVSILCIAASPLSAIAMIPRLGWWKNDDFDAFADDGGSPLVKWLPHIEYRTVLGSESIPLPGVQSLVDPIKAFLRAGVDVDLHTNFDEMEFSNISYSNYDEGPQSVSLAQENEITYATCPLSIVATLLRVAVNRGAQAFPGPWLTTCKQQIQGHGDGTAWKQPLLAVKCQYGLPDSHFFNFSSVLLNETLTLDGDKDLAGVDLHNLTRGDHRFLNLRANKNWPVSADILFGSSENKFTLCLVFARWSAADTWIELPRSFQTWSNFEEPIVQSISNRSSDFIHLEDKWMDGIATFSHKSVFDSMAEICEAAPSFVPRCYEHALALHITDGLAQTGNVFLSPGYKPQTEQSNDSTKQEDAILFIRYYYTYAYRFESSRGIPLAFTFLLLHVLMVLIHLVKIIQSKDPWQGSDWDNFGDMLVLALASKPPDGTNDLAQQSSKSELWRKTVTVGCEGDEGHFQIRLREQKGYQRTRQQEEESGGDFS
;
A
#
# COMPACT_ATOMS: atom_id res chain seq x y z
N MET A 1 3.30 -11.19 -38.53
CA MET A 1 3.95 -10.30 -37.54
C MET A 1 3.23 -10.20 -36.20
N HIS A 2 1.94 -10.58 -36.08
CA HIS A 2 1.16 -10.38 -34.84
C HIS A 2 1.28 -11.49 -33.78
N LEU A 3 1.71 -12.70 -34.15
CA LEU A 3 1.73 -13.85 -33.23
C LEU A 3 2.69 -13.64 -32.04
N PRO A 4 3.97 -13.24 -32.23
CA PRO A 4 4.89 -13.12 -31.10
C PRO A 4 4.41 -12.18 -29.98
N PRO A 5 3.96 -10.93 -30.23
CA PRO A 5 3.55 -10.03 -29.17
C PRO A 5 2.29 -10.51 -28.44
N VAL A 6 1.35 -11.16 -29.16
CA VAL A 6 0.17 -11.78 -28.55
C VAL A 6 0.58 -12.94 -27.64
N THR A 7 1.48 -13.82 -28.11
CA THR A 7 1.95 -14.95 -27.29
C THR A 7 2.68 -14.51 -26.03
N ILE A 8 3.53 -13.49 -26.12
CA ILE A 8 4.25 -12.95 -24.95
C ILE A 8 3.25 -12.33 -23.96
N THR A 9 2.29 -11.54 -24.44
CA THR A 9 1.26 -10.93 -23.59
C THR A 9 0.43 -11.97 -22.86
N LEU A 10 0.00 -13.04 -23.54
CA LEU A 10 -0.78 -14.12 -22.94
C LEU A 10 0.07 -14.96 -21.97
N ALA A 11 1.34 -15.22 -22.29
CA ALA A 11 2.27 -15.89 -21.38
C ALA A 11 2.45 -15.09 -20.09
N LEU A 12 2.69 -13.77 -20.19
CA LEU A 12 2.76 -12.90 -19.01
C LEU A 12 1.46 -12.94 -18.22
N LEU A 13 0.31 -12.82 -18.87
CA LEU A 13 -0.99 -12.91 -18.20
C LEU A 13 -1.13 -14.23 -17.43
N SER A 14 -0.70 -15.35 -18.03
CA SER A 14 -0.74 -16.65 -17.35
C SER A 14 0.15 -16.70 -16.11
N LEU A 15 1.34 -16.07 -16.13
CA LEU A 15 2.22 -15.98 -14.97
C LEU A 15 1.58 -15.19 -13.82
N TYR A 16 0.87 -14.09 -14.14
CA TYR A 16 0.15 -13.29 -13.15
C TYR A 16 -1.07 -14.00 -12.57
N ILE A 17 -1.82 -14.75 -13.39
CA ILE A 17 -2.95 -15.57 -12.92
C ILE A 17 -2.43 -16.70 -12.02
N ALA A 18 -1.35 -17.36 -12.42
CA ALA A 18 -0.73 -18.44 -11.66
C ALA A 18 0.10 -17.96 -10.46
N LYS A 19 0.25 -16.65 -10.26
CA LYS A 19 0.95 -16.06 -9.11
C LYS A 19 2.37 -16.61 -8.93
N VAL A 20 3.10 -16.77 -10.04
CA VAL A 20 4.41 -17.43 -10.04
C VAL A 20 5.46 -16.64 -9.26
N ASN A 21 6.17 -17.34 -8.37
CA ASN A 21 7.28 -16.81 -7.58
C ASN A 21 8.61 -16.97 -8.32
N TRP A 22 9.52 -16.01 -8.14
CA TRP A 22 10.89 -16.11 -8.62
C TRP A 22 11.79 -16.49 -7.45
N LYS A 23 12.25 -17.75 -7.43
CA LYS A 23 12.99 -18.30 -6.28
C LYS A 23 14.42 -17.78 -6.15
N GLU A 24 15.07 -17.41 -7.26
CA GLU A 24 16.47 -16.94 -7.28
C GLU A 24 16.64 -15.74 -8.24
N PRO A 25 16.25 -14.54 -7.80
CA PRO A 25 16.43 -13.33 -8.60
C PRO A 25 17.91 -12.91 -8.60
N SER A 26 18.52 -12.81 -9.77
CA SER A 26 19.85 -12.20 -9.94
C SER A 26 19.73 -10.86 -10.65
N ASN A 27 20.71 -9.96 -10.42
CA ASN A 27 20.79 -8.69 -11.15
C ASN A 27 20.86 -8.92 -12.67
N GLU A 28 21.55 -9.98 -13.10
CA GLU A 28 21.62 -10.39 -14.50
C GLU A 28 20.24 -10.83 -15.03
N GLY A 29 19.46 -11.57 -14.24
CA GLY A 29 18.10 -11.98 -14.59
C GLY A 29 17.15 -10.78 -14.74
N LEU A 30 17.23 -9.80 -13.84
CA LEU A 30 16.43 -8.57 -13.94
C LEU A 30 16.79 -7.75 -15.19
N ASN A 31 18.09 -7.64 -15.50
CA ASN A 31 18.55 -6.98 -16.72
C ASN A 31 18.09 -7.73 -17.98
N ALA A 32 18.09 -9.06 -17.96
CA ALA A 32 17.57 -9.88 -19.06
C ALA A 32 16.06 -9.64 -19.29
N LEU A 33 15.27 -9.52 -18.24
CA LEU A 33 13.84 -9.18 -18.35
C LEU A 33 13.62 -7.75 -18.88
N GLN A 34 14.45 -6.79 -18.51
CA GLN A 34 14.41 -5.44 -19.08
C GLN A 34 14.70 -5.46 -20.58
N PHE A 35 15.72 -6.21 -20.99
CA PHE A 35 16.03 -6.39 -22.41
C PHE A 35 14.88 -7.06 -23.16
N ALA A 36 14.29 -8.10 -22.59
CA ALA A 36 13.16 -8.79 -23.17
C ALA A 36 11.89 -7.91 -23.24
N ALA A 37 11.68 -7.03 -22.27
CA ALA A 37 10.61 -6.03 -22.32
C ALA A 37 10.81 -5.06 -23.50
N LYS A 38 12.05 -4.69 -23.79
CA LYS A 38 12.38 -3.85 -24.96
C LYS A 38 12.13 -4.59 -26.27
N ALA A 39 12.48 -5.87 -26.35
CA ALA A 39 12.16 -6.71 -27.50
C ALA A 39 10.63 -6.83 -27.71
N HIS A 40 9.87 -7.04 -26.62
CA HIS A 40 8.41 -7.09 -26.68
C HIS A 40 7.80 -5.78 -27.21
N GLU A 41 8.28 -4.63 -26.73
CA GLU A 41 7.92 -3.31 -27.27
C GLU A 41 8.16 -3.22 -28.78
N THR A 42 9.34 -3.64 -29.25
CA THR A 42 9.67 -3.59 -30.69
C THR A 42 8.69 -4.43 -31.53
N VAL A 43 8.38 -5.66 -31.11
CA VAL A 43 7.46 -6.49 -31.89
C VAL A 43 6.01 -5.98 -31.79
N LEU A 44 5.60 -5.38 -30.67
CA LEU A 44 4.32 -4.67 -30.56
C LEU A 44 4.22 -3.52 -31.57
N LEU A 45 5.25 -2.68 -31.68
CA LEU A 45 5.30 -1.56 -32.62
C LEU A 45 5.24 -2.05 -34.08
N LEU A 46 5.97 -3.10 -34.43
CA LEU A 46 5.90 -3.72 -35.76
C LEU A 46 4.51 -4.25 -36.06
N SER A 47 3.87 -4.94 -35.11
CA SER A 47 2.49 -5.43 -35.27
C SER A 47 1.49 -4.29 -35.46
N LEU A 48 1.61 -3.21 -34.70
CA LEU A 48 0.71 -2.06 -34.79
C LEU A 48 0.89 -1.29 -36.11
N GLY A 49 2.14 -1.17 -36.57
CA GLY A 49 2.46 -0.55 -37.86
C GLY A 49 1.91 -1.33 -39.04
N ASP A 50 2.06 -2.65 -39.03
CA ASP A 50 1.51 -3.56 -40.04
C ASP A 50 -0.02 -3.46 -40.13
N ILE A 51 -0.70 -3.47 -38.97
CA ILE A 51 -2.16 -3.27 -38.86
C ILE A 51 -2.61 -1.93 -39.46
N LEU A 52 -1.84 -0.86 -39.20
CA LEU A 52 -2.18 0.48 -39.69
C LEU A 52 -1.92 0.62 -41.18
N LEU A 53 -0.82 0.05 -41.68
CA LEU A 53 -0.46 0.06 -43.09
C LEU A 53 -1.49 -0.70 -43.91
N TYR A 54 -1.90 -1.89 -43.46
CA TYR A 54 -3.00 -2.64 -44.07
C TYR A 54 -4.27 -1.80 -44.17
N ARG A 55 -4.63 -1.05 -43.11
CA ARG A 55 -5.82 -0.20 -43.12
C ARG A 55 -5.74 0.93 -44.14
N ILE A 56 -4.56 1.50 -44.35
CA ILE A 56 -4.32 2.55 -45.36
C ILE A 56 -4.36 1.96 -46.75
N SER A 57 -3.60 0.89 -47.01
CA SER A 57 -3.52 0.23 -48.32
C SER A 57 -4.89 -0.31 -48.76
N TYR A 58 -5.65 -0.92 -47.85
CA TYR A 58 -7.02 -1.37 -48.12
C TYR A 58 -7.95 -0.21 -48.54
N GLY A 59 -7.78 0.97 -47.94
CA GLY A 59 -8.58 2.14 -48.31
C GLY A 59 -8.12 2.79 -49.61
N LEU A 60 -6.84 2.68 -49.96
CA LEU A 60 -6.25 3.20 -51.20
C LEU A 60 -6.68 2.40 -52.43
N ASP A 61 -6.74 1.08 -52.31
CA ASP A 61 -7.16 0.16 -53.38
C ASP A 61 -8.65 0.33 -53.73
N ARG A 62 -9.48 0.56 -52.71
CA ARG A 62 -10.92 0.75 -52.90
C ARG A 62 -11.30 2.15 -53.37
N GLN A 63 -11.59 2.25 -54.68
CA GLN A 63 -12.05 3.49 -55.31
C GLN A 63 -13.35 4.05 -54.71
N ASP A 64 -14.22 3.23 -54.11
CA ASP A 64 -15.47 3.64 -53.46
C ASP A 64 -15.24 4.34 -52.11
N ILE A 65 -14.22 3.92 -51.35
CA ILE A 65 -13.94 4.38 -49.99
C ILE A 65 -12.91 5.52 -49.99
N GLY A 66 -11.69 5.24 -50.49
CA GLY A 66 -10.52 6.12 -50.43
C GLY A 66 -10.01 6.46 -49.02
N VAL A 67 -8.81 7.03 -48.93
CA VAL A 67 -8.20 7.49 -47.67
C VAL A 67 -7.90 8.99 -47.73
N PRO A 68 -8.26 9.80 -46.71
CA PRO A 68 -7.83 11.18 -46.64
C PRO A 68 -6.30 11.33 -46.67
N LEU A 69 -5.80 12.32 -47.43
CA LEU A 69 -4.37 12.58 -47.58
C LEU A 69 -3.65 12.73 -46.22
N GLY A 70 -4.32 13.36 -45.24
CA GLY A 70 -3.78 13.55 -43.90
C GLY A 70 -3.51 12.26 -43.11
N PHE A 71 -4.12 11.12 -43.48
CA PHE A 71 -3.93 9.82 -42.83
C PHE A 71 -2.81 8.98 -43.45
N LEU A 72 -2.39 9.24 -44.69
CA LEU A 72 -1.30 8.52 -45.34
C LEU A 72 0.00 8.51 -44.53
N PRO A 73 0.44 9.61 -43.89
CA PRO A 73 1.69 9.58 -43.15
C PRO A 73 1.59 8.92 -41.76
N SER A 74 0.42 8.44 -41.35
CA SER A 74 0.19 7.97 -39.97
C SER A 74 1.06 6.77 -39.56
N SER A 75 1.42 5.88 -40.50
CA SER A 75 2.34 4.77 -40.28
C SER A 75 3.79 5.21 -40.04
N PHE A 76 4.19 6.39 -40.51
CA PHE A 76 5.56 6.92 -40.31
C PHE A 76 5.74 7.60 -38.96
N TYR A 77 4.66 8.13 -38.39
CA TYR A 77 4.71 8.84 -37.12
C TYR A 77 4.61 7.92 -35.89
N LEU A 78 4.64 6.59 -36.05
CA LEU A 78 4.53 5.62 -34.94
C LEU A 78 5.66 5.76 -33.92
N ALA A 79 6.86 6.16 -34.34
CA ALA A 79 8.00 6.39 -33.45
C ALA A 79 7.96 7.74 -32.73
N ALA A 80 7.19 8.71 -33.22
CA ALA A 80 7.04 10.04 -32.64
C ALA A 80 5.59 10.57 -32.72
N PRO A 81 4.62 9.86 -32.12
CA PRO A 81 3.19 10.07 -32.37
C PRO A 81 2.66 11.39 -31.82
N PHE A 82 3.28 11.98 -30.79
CA PHE A 82 2.84 13.25 -30.19
C PHE A 82 2.72 14.38 -31.21
N ARG A 83 3.69 14.52 -32.12
CA ARG A 83 3.68 15.58 -33.15
C ARG A 83 2.51 15.42 -34.11
N TYR A 84 2.20 14.17 -34.46
CA TYR A 84 1.12 13.85 -35.38
C TYR A 84 -0.25 13.99 -34.72
N LEU A 85 -0.39 13.55 -33.47
CA LEU A 85 -1.61 13.73 -32.65
C LEU A 85 -1.93 15.21 -32.40
N ALA A 86 -0.94 16.08 -32.29
CA ALA A 86 -1.16 17.52 -32.17
C ALA A 86 -1.43 18.22 -33.52
N SER A 87 -1.19 17.53 -34.63
CA SER A 87 -1.24 18.14 -35.96
C SER A 87 -2.67 18.29 -36.48
N ARG A 88 -2.91 19.36 -37.24
CA ARG A 88 -4.14 19.49 -38.04
C ARG A 88 -4.26 18.43 -39.14
N GLN A 89 -3.19 17.69 -39.45
CA GLN A 89 -3.17 16.64 -40.48
C GLN A 89 -4.08 15.47 -40.10
N LEU A 90 -4.14 15.13 -38.81
CA LEU A 90 -5.01 14.07 -38.28
C LEU A 90 -6.45 14.55 -38.06
N TRP A 91 -6.63 15.71 -37.42
CA TRP A 91 -7.95 16.14 -36.97
C TRP A 91 -8.82 16.74 -38.09
N ALA A 92 -8.21 17.41 -39.07
CA ALA A 92 -8.96 18.01 -40.17
C ALA A 92 -9.78 16.99 -40.99
N PRO A 93 -9.28 15.79 -41.32
CA PRO A 93 -10.07 14.74 -41.96
C PRO A 93 -10.96 13.94 -40.98
N THR A 94 -10.61 13.84 -39.69
CA THR A 94 -11.37 13.05 -38.70
C THR A 94 -12.73 13.67 -38.36
N PHE A 95 -12.83 15.00 -38.29
CA PHE A 95 -14.05 15.71 -37.87
C PHE A 95 -14.94 16.23 -39.01
N LYS A 96 -14.71 15.82 -40.28
CA LYS A 96 -15.54 16.26 -41.41
C LYS A 96 -16.74 15.33 -41.61
N SER A 97 -17.93 15.90 -41.80
CA SER A 97 -19.11 15.16 -42.27
C SER A 97 -19.02 14.94 -43.79
N SER A 98 -18.98 13.68 -44.23
CA SER A 98 -18.88 13.25 -45.63
C SER A 98 -19.78 12.03 -45.89
N LYS A 99 -19.92 11.57 -47.14
CA LYS A 99 -20.66 10.33 -47.45
C LYS A 99 -20.02 9.08 -46.82
N ASN A 100 -18.71 9.12 -46.54
CA ASN A 100 -17.93 8.02 -45.95
C ASN A 100 -17.53 8.26 -44.47
N THR A 101 -18.27 9.11 -43.72
CA THR A 101 -17.91 9.53 -42.34
C THR A 101 -17.59 8.36 -41.41
N LYS A 102 -18.32 7.24 -41.49
CA LYS A 102 -18.09 6.07 -40.63
C LYS A 102 -16.70 5.45 -40.83
N HIS A 103 -16.26 5.29 -42.08
CA HIS A 103 -14.95 4.72 -42.38
C HIS A 103 -13.82 5.67 -41.96
N GLN A 104 -13.97 6.97 -42.28
CA GLN A 104 -12.99 8.00 -41.95
C GLN A 104 -12.80 8.17 -40.44
N TRP A 105 -13.91 8.23 -39.69
CA TRP A 105 -13.89 8.28 -38.23
C TRP A 105 -13.28 7.01 -37.64
N ALA A 106 -13.65 5.83 -38.13
CA ALA A 106 -13.07 4.57 -37.66
C ALA A 106 -11.56 4.46 -37.95
N THR A 107 -11.08 5.01 -39.07
CA THR A 107 -9.64 5.06 -39.39
C THR A 107 -8.91 6.06 -38.49
N GLY A 108 -9.48 7.26 -38.27
CA GLY A 108 -8.93 8.25 -37.34
C GLY A 108 -8.86 7.74 -35.89
N ALA A 109 -9.94 7.11 -35.40
CA ALA A 109 -9.97 6.50 -34.07
C ALA A 109 -8.94 5.38 -33.91
N MET A 110 -8.74 4.57 -34.97
CA MET A 110 -7.72 3.52 -34.99
C MET A 110 -6.30 4.11 -34.95
N ILE A 111 -6.02 5.15 -35.72
CA ILE A 111 -4.74 5.88 -35.69
C ILE A 111 -4.44 6.43 -34.30
N VAL A 112 -5.42 7.07 -33.66
CA VAL A 112 -5.27 7.61 -32.30
C VAL A 112 -5.00 6.48 -31.31
N SER A 113 -5.76 5.39 -31.38
CA SER A 113 -5.62 4.24 -30.49
C SER A 113 -4.26 3.57 -30.65
N VAL A 114 -3.80 3.34 -31.89
CA VAL A 114 -2.46 2.83 -32.21
C VAL A 114 -1.38 3.77 -31.67
N SER A 115 -1.53 5.08 -31.88
CA SER A 115 -0.58 6.08 -31.39
C SER A 115 -0.43 6.06 -29.87
N ILE A 116 -1.56 5.95 -29.15
CA ILE A 116 -1.59 5.82 -27.69
C ILE A 116 -0.91 4.51 -27.25
N LEU A 117 -1.20 3.39 -27.93
CA LEU A 117 -0.55 2.10 -27.66
C LEU A 117 0.95 2.17 -27.90
N CYS A 118 1.43 2.84 -28.95
CA CYS A 118 2.86 3.01 -29.22
C CYS A 118 3.58 3.81 -28.11
N ILE A 119 2.97 4.89 -27.61
CA ILE A 119 3.51 5.67 -26.48
C ILE A 119 3.58 4.80 -25.22
N ALA A 120 2.51 4.04 -24.96
CA ALA A 120 2.38 3.25 -23.75
C ALA A 120 3.18 1.93 -23.80
N ALA A 121 3.48 1.40 -24.98
CA ALA A 121 4.10 0.08 -25.17
C ALA A 121 5.41 -0.08 -24.40
N SER A 122 6.25 0.96 -24.36
CA SER A 122 7.55 0.92 -23.69
C SER A 122 7.42 0.77 -22.16
N PRO A 123 6.80 1.71 -21.42
CA PRO A 123 6.65 1.57 -19.97
C PRO A 123 5.75 0.39 -19.58
N LEU A 124 4.69 0.09 -20.34
CA LEU A 124 3.74 -0.96 -19.98
C LEU A 124 4.30 -2.37 -20.22
N SER A 125 5.12 -2.57 -21.26
CA SER A 125 5.83 -3.86 -21.44
C SER A 125 6.82 -4.10 -20.31
N ALA A 126 7.56 -3.08 -19.88
CA ALA A 126 8.46 -3.20 -18.73
C ALA A 126 7.70 -3.50 -17.43
N ILE A 127 6.58 -2.82 -17.19
CA ILE A 127 5.75 -3.03 -15.99
C ILE A 127 5.18 -4.45 -15.92
N ALA A 128 4.74 -5.01 -17.05
CA ALA A 128 4.18 -6.36 -17.12
C ALA A 128 5.26 -7.44 -17.12
N MET A 129 6.45 -7.18 -17.66
CA MET A 129 7.49 -8.21 -17.80
C MET A 129 8.34 -8.37 -16.55
N ILE A 130 8.61 -7.28 -15.83
CA ILE A 130 9.46 -7.29 -14.63
C ILE A 130 8.57 -7.60 -13.42
N PRO A 131 8.79 -8.74 -12.73
CA PRO A 131 8.05 -9.08 -11.52
C PRO A 131 8.35 -8.05 -10.42
N ARG A 132 7.48 -7.98 -9.41
CA ARG A 132 7.61 -6.99 -8.33
C ARG A 132 8.09 -7.66 -7.06
N LEU A 133 9.04 -6.99 -6.41
CA LEU A 133 9.57 -7.38 -5.12
C LEU A 133 8.54 -7.05 -4.04
N GLY A 134 8.24 -8.01 -3.17
CA GLY A 134 7.31 -7.82 -2.08
C GLY A 134 7.25 -9.02 -1.15
N TRP A 135 6.47 -8.87 -0.08
CA TRP A 135 6.18 -9.96 0.87
C TRP A 135 5.20 -10.97 0.25
N TRP A 136 5.61 -12.23 0.26
CA TRP A 136 4.84 -13.36 -0.27
C TRP A 136 4.55 -14.40 0.81
N LYS A 137 3.29 -14.77 0.98
CA LYS A 137 2.88 -15.78 1.96
C LYS A 137 3.43 -17.14 1.55
N ASN A 138 4.12 -17.80 2.47
CA ASN A 138 4.52 -19.19 2.31
C ASN A 138 3.34 -20.09 2.69
N ASP A 139 2.59 -20.57 1.70
CA ASP A 139 1.46 -21.46 1.93
C ASP A 139 1.89 -22.87 2.39
N ASP A 140 3.16 -23.24 2.16
CA ASP A 140 3.74 -24.51 2.60
C ASP A 140 4.29 -24.42 4.04
N PHE A 141 4.28 -23.23 4.67
CA PHE A 141 4.79 -23.06 6.02
C PHE A 141 3.78 -23.55 7.05
N ASP A 142 4.19 -24.57 7.81
CA ASP A 142 3.49 -25.01 9.01
C ASP A 142 4.45 -24.96 10.21
N ALA A 143 4.20 -24.05 11.15
CA ALA A 143 4.97 -23.91 12.38
C ALA A 143 4.79 -25.11 13.34
N PHE A 144 3.71 -25.88 13.15
CA PHE A 144 3.33 -27.03 13.96
C PHE A 144 3.77 -28.37 13.35
N ALA A 145 4.38 -28.35 12.15
CA ALA A 145 4.93 -29.55 11.55
C ALA A 145 5.99 -30.18 12.49
N ASP A 146 5.96 -31.50 12.60
CA ASP A 146 6.90 -32.26 13.42
C ASP A 146 8.32 -32.15 12.84
N ASP A 147 9.18 -31.39 13.53
CA ASP A 147 10.59 -31.23 13.21
C ASP A 147 11.49 -32.08 14.13
N GLY A 148 10.91 -33.00 14.92
CA GLY A 148 11.61 -33.79 15.92
C GLY A 148 11.93 -33.03 17.22
N GLY A 149 11.46 -31.78 17.36
CA GLY A 149 11.56 -30.98 18.59
C GLY A 149 10.31 -31.01 19.47
N SER A 150 10.33 -30.31 20.60
CA SER A 150 9.16 -30.19 21.51
C SER A 150 7.96 -29.59 20.78
N PRO A 151 6.77 -30.21 20.75
CA PRO A 151 5.68 -29.72 19.92
C PRO A 151 5.21 -28.32 20.38
N LEU A 152 4.95 -27.44 19.40
CA LEU A 152 4.53 -26.06 19.64
C LEU A 152 3.07 -26.03 20.12
N VAL A 153 2.75 -25.08 21.00
CA VAL A 153 1.39 -24.88 21.50
C VAL A 153 0.53 -24.33 20.38
N LYS A 154 -0.54 -25.05 20.04
CA LYS A 154 -1.46 -24.70 18.94
C LYS A 154 -2.75 -24.06 19.45
N TRP A 155 -3.17 -24.44 20.64
CA TRP A 155 -4.42 -23.99 21.26
C TRP A 155 -4.12 -23.29 22.57
N LEU A 156 -4.78 -22.17 22.79
CA LEU A 156 -4.77 -21.43 24.05
C LEU A 156 -6.20 -21.33 24.58
N PRO A 157 -6.40 -21.27 25.91
CA PRO A 157 -7.65 -20.80 26.48
C PRO A 157 -7.96 -19.42 25.92
N HIS A 158 -9.24 -19.15 25.70
CA HIS A 158 -9.67 -17.87 25.15
C HIS A 158 -9.10 -16.70 25.95
N ILE A 159 -8.37 -15.79 25.29
CA ILE A 159 -7.82 -14.61 25.96
C ILE A 159 -8.93 -13.58 26.09
N GLU A 160 -9.44 -13.43 27.31
CA GLU A 160 -10.37 -12.36 27.67
C GLU A 160 -9.62 -11.04 27.84
N TYR A 161 -9.88 -10.08 26.95
CA TYR A 161 -9.40 -8.71 27.08
C TYR A 161 -10.23 -7.94 28.11
N ARG A 162 -9.96 -8.18 29.39
CA ARG A 162 -10.69 -7.52 30.48
C ARG A 162 -10.46 -6.02 30.46
N THR A 163 -11.56 -5.30 30.59
CA THR A 163 -11.57 -3.83 30.66
C THR A 163 -11.48 -3.34 32.08
N VAL A 164 -11.67 -4.21 33.08
CA VAL A 164 -11.48 -3.90 34.50
C VAL A 164 -10.42 -4.84 35.07
N LEU A 165 -9.30 -4.27 35.51
CA LEU A 165 -8.18 -4.97 36.08
C LEU A 165 -8.10 -4.67 37.58
N GLY A 166 -8.52 -5.66 38.38
CA GLY A 166 -8.44 -5.65 39.84
C GLY A 166 -7.44 -6.67 40.36
N SER A 167 -7.57 -7.05 41.64
CA SER A 167 -6.63 -7.97 42.30
C SER A 167 -6.54 -9.37 41.67
N GLU A 168 -7.58 -9.81 40.95
CA GLU A 168 -7.59 -11.12 40.27
C GLU A 168 -6.77 -11.13 38.98
N SER A 169 -6.49 -9.96 38.40
CA SER A 169 -5.78 -9.80 37.13
C SER A 169 -4.30 -9.44 37.30
N ILE A 170 -3.77 -9.56 38.52
CA ILE A 170 -2.36 -9.25 38.82
C ILE A 170 -1.47 -10.32 38.16
N PRO A 171 -0.51 -9.94 37.30
CA PRO A 171 0.43 -10.89 36.73
C PRO A 171 1.32 -11.51 37.81
N LEU A 172 1.62 -12.80 37.67
CA LEU A 172 2.47 -13.51 38.63
C LEU A 172 3.94 -13.07 38.47
N PRO A 173 4.62 -12.61 39.53
CA PRO A 173 6.01 -12.17 39.45
C PRO A 173 6.95 -13.31 39.06
N GLY A 174 8.01 -12.99 38.31
CA GLY A 174 9.08 -13.93 37.97
C GLY A 174 9.87 -14.39 39.19
N VAL A 175 10.49 -15.57 39.10
CA VAL A 175 11.32 -16.14 40.18
C VAL A 175 12.66 -15.39 40.28
N GLN A 176 13.10 -14.75 39.20
CA GLN A 176 14.27 -13.88 39.14
C GLN A 176 13.89 -12.50 38.59
N SER A 177 13.77 -11.49 39.45
CA SER A 177 13.73 -10.09 39.01
C SER A 177 15.09 -9.76 38.39
N LEU A 178 15.17 -9.78 37.06
CA LEU A 178 16.42 -9.81 36.31
C LEU A 178 16.97 -8.43 35.94
N VAL A 179 16.19 -7.36 36.12
CA VAL A 179 16.58 -6.00 35.70
C VAL A 179 16.49 -5.04 36.87
N ASP A 180 17.60 -4.32 37.11
CA ASP A 180 17.63 -3.15 37.99
C ASP A 180 16.76 -2.04 37.33
N PRO A 181 15.57 -1.74 37.87
CA PRO A 181 14.61 -0.83 37.25
C PRO A 181 15.22 0.57 37.05
N ILE A 182 16.22 0.94 37.87
CA ILE A 182 16.96 2.19 37.77
C ILE A 182 17.57 2.37 36.38
N LYS A 183 18.26 1.36 35.86
CA LYS A 183 18.95 1.46 34.57
C LYS A 183 17.97 1.55 33.41
N ALA A 184 16.86 0.84 33.50
CA ALA A 184 15.83 0.85 32.46
C ALA A 184 15.10 2.20 32.41
N PHE A 185 14.73 2.76 33.56
CA PHE A 185 14.07 4.07 33.64
C PHE A 185 14.98 5.20 33.15
N LEU A 186 16.25 5.21 33.55
CA LEU A 186 17.21 6.20 33.07
C LEU A 186 17.43 6.09 31.55
N ARG A 187 17.53 4.87 31.02
CA ARG A 187 17.65 4.64 29.58
C ARG A 187 16.40 5.12 28.83
N ALA A 188 15.22 4.91 29.39
CA ALA A 188 13.96 5.38 28.82
C ALA A 188 13.90 6.88 28.66
N GLY A 189 14.31 7.61 29.69
CA GLY A 189 14.46 9.05 29.60
C GLY A 189 15.38 9.49 28.47
N VAL A 190 16.63 9.02 28.49
CA VAL A 190 17.66 9.47 27.55
C VAL A 190 17.32 9.09 26.11
N ASP A 191 16.89 7.85 25.86
CA ASP A 191 16.62 7.38 24.50
C ASP A 191 15.37 8.05 23.91
N VAL A 192 14.34 8.40 24.68
CA VAL A 192 13.15 9.08 24.12
C VAL A 192 13.43 10.56 23.86
N ASP A 193 14.06 11.26 24.81
CA ASP A 193 14.31 12.71 24.69
C ASP A 193 15.34 13.08 23.60
N LEU A 194 16.25 12.18 23.24
CA LEU A 194 17.16 12.40 22.11
C LEU A 194 16.44 12.42 20.75
N HIS A 195 15.26 11.79 20.64
CA HIS A 195 14.55 11.61 19.37
C HIS A 195 13.38 12.60 19.19
N THR A 196 13.08 13.45 20.18
CA THR A 196 11.96 14.42 20.13
C THR A 196 12.18 15.64 19.22
N ASN A 197 13.29 15.69 18.47
CA ASN A 197 13.63 16.81 17.59
C ASN A 197 13.11 16.65 16.15
N PHE A 198 12.36 15.59 15.85
CA PHE A 198 11.85 15.30 14.51
C PHE A 198 10.33 15.46 14.45
N ASP A 199 9.81 15.96 13.32
CA ASP A 199 8.37 16.21 13.07
C ASP A 199 7.50 14.92 13.08
N GLU A 200 8.09 13.73 13.25
CA GLU A 200 7.41 12.44 13.27
C GLU A 200 7.61 11.72 14.63
N MET A 201 6.55 11.05 15.12
CA MET A 201 6.61 10.24 16.34
C MET A 201 7.54 9.03 16.12
N GLU A 202 8.72 9.06 16.73
CA GLU A 202 9.70 7.96 16.67
C GLU A 202 9.64 7.08 17.92
N PHE A 203 9.64 5.76 17.72
CA PHE A 203 9.60 4.78 18.81
C PHE A 203 11.00 4.31 19.21
N SER A 204 11.33 4.50 20.48
CA SER A 204 12.51 3.94 21.13
C SER A 204 12.17 2.60 21.77
N ASN A 205 12.89 1.54 21.37
CA ASN A 205 12.68 0.19 21.88
C ASN A 205 13.55 -0.09 23.10
N ILE A 206 12.91 -0.32 24.24
CA ILE A 206 13.56 -0.52 25.52
C ILE A 206 13.34 -1.93 25.99
N SER A 207 14.46 -2.59 26.25
CA SER A 207 14.45 -3.93 26.84
C SER A 207 14.17 -3.84 28.33
N TYR A 208 12.97 -4.25 28.75
CA TYR A 208 12.54 -4.22 30.14
C TYR A 208 11.46 -5.27 30.37
N SER A 209 11.60 -6.06 31.44
CA SER A 209 10.48 -6.80 32.03
C SER A 209 10.81 -7.17 33.47
N ASN A 210 9.81 -7.05 34.35
CA ASN A 210 9.90 -7.54 35.74
C ASN A 210 9.45 -9.00 35.89
N TYR A 211 9.05 -9.63 34.80
CA TYR A 211 8.44 -10.95 34.76
C TYR A 211 9.32 -11.85 33.87
N ASP A 212 9.63 -13.07 34.32
CA ASP A 212 10.78 -13.94 33.95
C ASP A 212 10.91 -14.37 32.46
N GLU A 213 10.19 -13.75 31.52
CA GLU A 213 10.05 -14.21 30.13
C GLU A 213 11.15 -13.71 29.17
N GLY A 214 12.29 -13.28 29.72
CA GLY A 214 13.36 -12.65 28.97
C GLY A 214 13.04 -11.22 28.54
N PRO A 215 14.03 -10.52 27.94
CA PRO A 215 13.87 -9.10 27.61
C PRO A 215 12.78 -8.87 26.56
N GLN A 216 11.61 -8.41 26.99
CA GLN A 216 10.60 -7.84 26.09
C GLN A 216 11.02 -6.43 25.68
N SER A 217 10.71 -6.06 24.45
CA SER A 217 10.96 -4.71 23.93
C SER A 217 9.68 -3.91 24.07
N VAL A 218 9.65 -3.03 25.07
CA VAL A 218 8.60 -2.01 25.20
C VAL A 218 8.99 -0.85 24.28
N SER A 219 8.08 -0.47 23.39
CA SER A 219 8.27 0.66 22.48
C SER A 219 7.69 1.91 23.12
N LEU A 220 8.52 2.95 23.30
CA LEU A 220 8.10 4.25 23.83
C LEU A 220 8.25 5.34 22.79
N ALA A 221 7.32 6.27 22.77
CA ALA A 221 7.41 7.48 21.96
C ALA A 221 6.88 8.69 22.72
N GLN A 222 7.21 9.89 22.26
CA GLN A 222 6.77 11.13 22.87
C GLN A 222 6.20 12.08 21.81
N GLU A 223 5.02 12.64 22.08
CA GLU A 223 4.40 13.67 21.24
C GLU A 223 3.54 14.60 22.12
N ASN A 224 3.62 15.92 21.89
CA ASN A 224 2.78 16.92 22.58
C ASN A 224 2.75 16.79 24.12
N GLU A 225 3.90 16.53 24.73
CA GLU A 225 4.03 16.36 26.19
C GLU A 225 3.34 15.12 26.76
N ILE A 226 3.10 14.12 25.91
CA ILE A 226 2.52 12.83 26.30
C ILE A 226 3.50 11.74 25.91
N THR A 227 3.77 10.84 26.83
CA THR A 227 4.56 9.64 26.56
C THR A 227 3.61 8.50 26.23
N TYR A 228 3.82 7.88 25.08
CA TYR A 228 3.09 6.72 24.61
C TYR A 228 3.95 5.47 24.78
N ALA A 229 3.34 4.36 25.16
CA ALA A 229 4.01 3.09 25.25
C ALA A 229 3.14 1.94 24.74
N THR A 230 3.80 0.96 24.13
CA THR A 230 3.18 -0.31 23.77
C THR A 230 4.19 -1.44 23.91
N CYS A 231 3.70 -2.65 24.12
CA CYS A 231 4.49 -3.87 24.12
C CYS A 231 3.63 -5.01 23.57
N PRO A 232 4.16 -5.86 22.67
CA PRO A 232 3.50 -7.10 22.32
C PRO A 232 3.20 -7.94 23.57
N LEU A 233 2.04 -8.59 23.62
CA LEU A 233 1.69 -9.52 24.68
C LEU A 233 2.81 -10.55 24.83
N SER A 234 3.22 -10.78 26.08
CA SER A 234 4.26 -11.73 26.47
C SER A 234 4.13 -13.08 25.76
N ILE A 235 2.94 -13.67 25.83
CA ILE A 235 2.58 -14.92 25.17
C ILE A 235 2.85 -14.89 23.65
N VAL A 236 2.46 -13.81 22.97
CA VAL A 236 2.58 -13.67 21.51
C VAL A 236 4.05 -13.53 21.12
N ALA A 237 4.81 -12.70 21.84
CA ALA A 237 6.24 -12.51 21.61
C ALA A 237 7.02 -13.82 21.84
N THR A 238 6.73 -14.53 22.93
CA THR A 238 7.37 -15.82 23.25
C THR A 238 7.08 -16.86 22.17
N LEU A 239 5.81 -17.00 21.77
CA LEU A 239 5.38 -17.94 20.73
C LEU A 239 6.01 -17.62 19.36
N LEU A 240 6.05 -16.36 18.96
CA LEU A 240 6.71 -15.91 17.73
C LEU A 240 8.19 -16.27 17.72
N ARG A 241 8.91 -16.02 18.81
CA ARG A 241 10.34 -16.34 18.92
C ARG A 241 10.62 -17.83 18.74
N VAL A 242 9.78 -18.70 19.30
CA VAL A 242 9.90 -20.16 19.12
C VAL A 242 9.57 -20.55 17.68
N ALA A 243 8.47 -20.05 17.12
CA ALA A 243 8.04 -20.38 15.75
C ALA A 243 9.04 -19.93 14.68
N VAL A 244 9.70 -18.79 14.88
CA VAL A 244 10.70 -18.26 13.94
C VAL A 244 11.96 -19.12 13.89
N ASN A 245 12.38 -19.71 15.02
CA ASN A 245 13.53 -20.62 15.04
C ASN A 245 13.27 -21.91 14.25
N ARG A 246 11.99 -22.26 13.99
CA ARG A 246 11.61 -23.43 13.19
C ARG A 246 11.63 -23.15 11.70
N GLY A 247 12.26 -24.04 10.94
CA GLY A 247 12.33 -23.94 9.48
C GLY A 247 13.17 -22.76 8.95
N ALA A 248 13.95 -22.09 9.81
CA ALA A 248 14.84 -20.99 9.44
C ALA A 248 16.03 -21.41 8.55
N GLN A 249 16.23 -22.70 8.28
CA GLN A 249 17.35 -23.15 7.43
C GLN A 249 17.00 -23.22 5.94
N ALA A 250 15.73 -23.02 5.55
CA ALA A 250 15.25 -23.39 4.23
C ALA A 250 15.29 -22.28 3.15
N PHE A 251 15.49 -21.00 3.50
CA PHE A 251 15.38 -19.90 2.53
C PHE A 251 16.50 -18.85 2.62
N PRO A 252 17.17 -18.51 1.50
CA PRO A 252 18.14 -17.42 1.46
C PRO A 252 17.42 -16.09 1.20
N GLY A 253 17.02 -15.36 2.25
CA GLY A 253 16.43 -14.02 2.12
C GLY A 253 15.67 -13.58 3.37
N PRO A 254 15.25 -12.30 3.44
CA PRO A 254 14.48 -11.85 4.57
C PRO A 254 13.09 -12.50 4.58
N TRP A 255 12.68 -13.00 5.73
CA TRP A 255 11.31 -13.45 5.98
C TRP A 255 10.71 -12.73 7.17
N LEU A 256 9.39 -12.66 7.15
CA LEU A 256 8.57 -12.06 8.18
C LEU A 256 7.60 -13.13 8.66
N THR A 257 7.58 -13.42 9.96
CA THR A 257 6.62 -14.36 10.55
C THR A 257 5.67 -13.59 11.45
N THR A 258 4.37 -13.72 11.20
CA THR A 258 3.29 -13.10 11.99
C THR A 258 2.60 -14.14 12.86
N CYS A 259 1.94 -13.67 13.92
CA CYS A 259 1.09 -14.47 14.78
C CYS A 259 -0.29 -13.84 14.83
N LYS A 260 -1.33 -14.64 14.58
CA LYS A 260 -2.74 -14.24 14.61
C LYS A 260 -3.54 -15.17 15.51
N GLN A 261 -4.61 -14.62 16.08
CA GLN A 261 -5.58 -15.35 16.88
C GLN A 261 -6.71 -15.84 15.97
N GLN A 262 -7.17 -17.06 16.16
CA GLN A 262 -8.35 -17.58 15.46
C GLN A 262 -9.37 -18.07 16.47
N ILE A 263 -10.44 -17.28 16.65
CA ILE A 263 -11.58 -17.59 17.51
C ILE A 263 -12.49 -18.59 16.79
N GLN A 264 -13.04 -19.58 17.50
CA GLN A 264 -13.89 -20.63 16.94
C GLN A 264 -14.99 -20.07 16.02
N GLY A 265 -14.94 -20.42 14.73
CA GLY A 265 -16.01 -20.13 13.76
C GLY A 265 -15.71 -19.08 12.67
N HIS A 266 -14.55 -18.43 12.65
CA HIS A 266 -14.18 -17.48 11.57
C HIS A 266 -12.77 -17.72 11.00
N GLY A 267 -12.67 -17.57 9.67
CA GLY A 267 -11.44 -17.73 8.89
C GLY A 267 -10.49 -16.52 8.92
N ASP A 268 -9.35 -16.67 8.23
CA ASP A 268 -8.19 -15.77 8.04
C ASP A 268 -7.44 -15.23 9.28
N GLY A 269 -7.98 -15.41 10.49
CA GLY A 269 -7.34 -15.03 11.75
C GLY A 269 -7.36 -13.52 12.02
N THR A 270 -7.59 -13.12 13.26
CA THR A 270 -7.63 -11.73 13.73
C THR A 270 -6.31 -11.32 14.38
N ALA A 271 -6.00 -10.02 14.32
CA ALA A 271 -4.86 -9.45 15.03
C ALA A 271 -5.06 -9.56 16.55
N TRP A 272 -3.98 -9.81 17.29
CA TRP A 272 -4.00 -9.79 18.75
C TRP A 272 -4.16 -8.36 19.24
N LYS A 273 -4.99 -8.14 20.28
CA LYS A 273 -4.98 -6.84 20.94
C LYS A 273 -3.74 -6.70 21.81
N GLN A 274 -3.08 -5.56 21.68
CA GLN A 274 -1.90 -5.16 22.43
C GLN A 274 -2.27 -4.02 23.39
N PRO A 275 -1.56 -3.89 24.52
CA PRO A 275 -1.70 -2.73 25.38
C PRO A 275 -1.15 -1.49 24.67
N LEU A 276 -1.96 -0.44 24.67
CA LEU A 276 -1.57 0.88 24.23
C LEU A 276 -1.83 1.87 25.37
N LEU A 277 -0.75 2.51 25.82
CA LEU A 277 -0.73 3.35 27.00
C LEU A 277 -0.29 4.77 26.62
N ALA A 278 -0.87 5.77 27.27
CA ALA A 278 -0.38 7.13 27.30
C ALA A 278 -0.31 7.64 28.74
N VAL A 279 0.75 8.37 29.06
CA VAL A 279 0.96 8.98 30.37
C VAL A 279 1.23 10.46 30.20
N LYS A 280 0.56 11.27 31.01
CA LYS A 280 0.83 12.70 31.14
C LYS A 280 0.93 13.05 32.61
N CYS A 281 2.04 13.68 33.01
CA CYS A 281 2.20 14.19 34.37
C CYS A 281 2.19 15.71 34.39
N GLN A 282 1.77 16.28 35.51
CA GLN A 282 1.79 17.71 35.77
C GLN A 282 2.34 17.96 37.17
N TYR A 283 3.25 18.91 37.27
CA TYR A 283 3.81 19.37 38.55
C TYR A 283 2.87 20.39 39.19
N GLY A 284 2.53 20.17 40.45
CA GLY A 284 1.71 21.07 41.25
C GLY A 284 2.49 22.32 41.65
N LEU A 285 1.84 23.49 41.55
CA LEU A 285 2.41 24.75 42.02
C LEU A 285 2.52 24.76 43.55
N PRO A 286 3.64 25.23 44.13
CA PRO A 286 3.91 25.14 45.58
C PRO A 286 2.85 25.79 46.48
N ASP A 287 2.18 26.83 46.00
CA ASP A 287 1.30 27.69 46.83
C ASP A 287 -0.19 27.42 46.66
N SER A 288 -0.59 26.62 45.67
CA SER A 288 -2.01 26.49 45.30
C SER A 288 -2.41 25.10 44.81
N HIS A 289 -1.45 24.16 44.74
CA HIS A 289 -1.66 22.76 44.40
C HIS A 289 -2.56 22.55 43.16
N PHE A 290 -2.54 23.49 42.21
CA PHE A 290 -3.32 23.40 40.98
C PHE A 290 -2.62 22.51 39.97
N PHE A 291 -3.36 21.54 39.44
CA PHE A 291 -2.93 20.72 38.30
C PHE A 291 -3.78 21.07 37.09
N ASN A 292 -3.12 21.42 35.98
CA ASN A 292 -3.78 21.71 34.72
C ASN A 292 -3.33 20.72 33.64
N PHE A 293 -4.24 19.88 33.16
CA PHE A 293 -4.00 18.99 32.04
C PHE A 293 -4.76 19.48 30.81
N SER A 294 -4.04 20.05 29.86
CA SER A 294 -4.51 20.25 28.49
C SER A 294 -3.98 19.10 27.62
N SER A 295 -4.88 18.30 27.03
CA SER A 295 -4.47 17.21 26.15
C SER A 295 -5.55 16.90 25.13
N VAL A 296 -5.14 16.49 23.93
CA VAL A 296 -6.03 15.95 22.89
C VAL A 296 -6.84 14.77 23.43
N LEU A 297 -6.32 14.04 24.43
CA LEU A 297 -6.99 12.88 25.04
C LEU A 297 -8.17 13.27 25.95
N LEU A 298 -8.15 14.47 26.52
CA LEU A 298 -9.13 14.90 27.52
C LEU A 298 -10.30 15.70 26.90
N ASN A 299 -10.21 16.12 25.63
CA ASN A 299 -11.10 17.05 24.90
C ASN A 299 -11.28 18.43 25.56
N GLU A 300 -11.15 18.53 26.88
CA GLU A 300 -11.25 19.73 27.71
C GLU A 300 -10.04 19.85 28.62
N THR A 301 -9.76 21.06 29.10
CA THR A 301 -8.70 21.31 30.09
C THR A 301 -9.15 20.85 31.47
N LEU A 302 -8.39 19.95 32.05
CA LEU A 302 -8.62 19.41 33.38
C LEU A 302 -7.92 20.27 34.42
N THR A 303 -8.69 21.02 35.21
CA THR A 303 -8.14 21.76 36.35
C THR A 303 -8.55 21.09 37.66
N LEU A 304 -7.57 20.65 38.43
CA LEU A 304 -7.76 20.14 39.79
C LEU A 304 -7.21 21.15 40.77
N ASP A 305 -8.05 21.56 41.72
CA ASP A 305 -7.71 22.42 42.84
C ASP A 305 -7.32 21.52 44.03
N GLY A 306 -6.04 21.47 44.39
CA GLY A 306 -5.58 20.59 45.45
C GLY A 306 -6.25 20.83 46.81
N ASP A 307 -6.65 22.05 47.11
CA ASP A 307 -7.29 22.38 48.40
C ASP A 307 -8.76 21.97 48.45
N LYS A 308 -9.43 21.82 47.29
CA LYS A 308 -10.86 21.48 47.21
C LYS A 308 -11.11 20.07 46.71
N ASP A 309 -10.47 19.69 45.61
CA ASP A 309 -10.65 18.41 44.95
C ASP A 309 -9.86 17.29 45.66
N LEU A 310 -8.80 17.62 46.42
CA LEU A 310 -8.02 16.67 47.22
C LEU A 310 -8.23 16.82 48.74
N ALA A 311 -9.29 17.51 49.18
CA ALA A 311 -9.55 17.81 50.59
C ALA A 311 -9.68 16.57 51.51
N GLY A 312 -9.95 15.39 50.95
CA GLY A 312 -10.00 14.11 51.67
C GLY A 312 -8.67 13.33 51.68
N VAL A 313 -7.66 13.83 50.98
CA VAL A 313 -6.32 13.25 50.89
C VAL A 313 -5.42 14.02 51.83
N ASP A 314 -4.86 13.33 52.82
CA ASP A 314 -3.93 13.94 53.77
C ASP A 314 -2.56 14.18 53.11
N LEU A 315 -2.48 15.30 52.37
CA LEU A 315 -1.30 15.75 51.63
C LEU A 315 -0.12 16.03 52.57
N HIS A 316 -0.36 16.38 53.83
CA HIS A 316 0.68 16.64 54.82
C HIS A 316 1.46 15.39 55.24
N ASN A 317 0.88 14.20 55.05
CA ASN A 317 1.50 12.92 55.33
C ASN A 317 2.15 12.27 54.10
N LEU A 318 2.15 12.94 52.95
CA LEU A 318 2.81 12.44 51.75
C LEU A 318 4.25 12.97 51.72
N THR A 319 5.21 12.13 52.07
CA THR A 319 6.62 12.50 52.13
C THR A 319 7.36 12.11 50.84
N ARG A 320 8.63 12.49 50.75
CA ARG A 320 9.46 12.19 49.58
C ARG A 320 9.53 10.67 49.36
N GLY A 321 9.12 10.23 48.19
CA GLY A 321 9.12 8.81 47.83
C GLY A 321 7.80 8.09 48.10
N ASP A 322 6.79 8.76 48.67
CA ASP A 322 5.45 8.21 48.84
C ASP A 322 4.58 8.46 47.60
N HIS A 323 3.59 7.57 47.39
CA HIS A 323 2.60 7.69 46.32
C HIS A 323 1.18 7.39 46.82
N ARG A 324 0.16 7.92 46.16
CA ARG A 324 -1.27 7.64 46.42
C ARG A 324 -2.11 7.65 45.14
N PHE A 325 -3.17 6.85 45.12
CA PHE A 325 -4.20 6.88 44.07
C PHE A 325 -5.36 7.77 44.52
N LEU A 326 -5.87 8.62 43.63
CA LEU A 326 -6.95 9.58 43.91
C LEU A 326 -8.30 9.11 43.36
N ASN A 327 -8.30 8.15 42.44
CA ASN A 327 -9.47 7.58 41.77
C ASN A 327 -10.38 8.69 41.19
N LEU A 328 -9.78 9.56 40.38
CA LEU A 328 -10.42 10.73 39.78
C LEU A 328 -11.60 10.35 38.86
N ARG A 329 -11.58 9.12 38.32
CA ARG A 329 -12.68 8.60 37.50
C ARG A 329 -14.00 8.57 38.28
N ALA A 330 -14.00 8.01 39.49
CA ALA A 330 -15.21 7.79 40.27
C ALA A 330 -15.94 9.11 40.61
N ASN A 331 -15.20 10.22 40.64
CA ASN A 331 -15.72 11.52 41.02
C ASN A 331 -16.31 12.31 39.84
N LYS A 332 -15.71 12.21 38.62
CA LYS A 332 -16.06 13.08 37.49
C LYS A 332 -16.22 12.38 36.12
N ASN A 333 -16.31 11.04 36.05
CA ASN A 333 -16.48 10.24 34.80
C ASN A 333 -15.44 10.55 33.71
N TRP A 334 -14.22 10.87 34.12
CA TRP A 334 -13.14 11.17 33.18
C TRP A 334 -12.59 9.90 32.51
N PRO A 335 -12.11 9.99 31.26
CA PRO A 335 -11.54 8.86 30.53
C PRO A 335 -10.12 8.54 31.00
N VAL A 336 -9.92 8.43 32.31
CA VAL A 336 -8.62 8.16 32.94
C VAL A 336 -8.62 6.70 33.42
N SER A 337 -7.56 5.96 33.11
CA SER A 337 -7.40 4.54 33.45
C SER A 337 -6.96 4.35 34.89
N ALA A 338 -5.98 5.14 35.31
CA ALA A 338 -5.48 5.31 36.68
C ALA A 338 -4.90 6.71 36.85
N ASP A 339 -4.77 7.14 38.10
CA ASP A 339 -4.15 8.39 38.49
C ASP A 339 -3.26 8.18 39.70
N ILE A 340 -2.08 8.79 39.70
CA ILE A 340 -1.07 8.58 40.74
C ILE A 340 -0.51 9.93 41.16
N LEU A 341 -0.58 10.21 42.44
CA LEU A 341 0.00 11.39 43.09
C LEU A 341 1.30 11.00 43.78
N PHE A 342 2.41 11.60 43.36
CA PHE A 342 3.72 11.42 43.97
C PHE A 342 4.09 12.61 44.87
N GLY A 343 4.65 12.30 46.04
CA GLY A 343 5.21 13.27 46.97
C GLY A 343 6.67 13.60 46.62
N SER A 344 6.96 14.89 46.45
CA SER A 344 8.31 15.42 46.24
C SER A 344 8.79 16.19 47.48
N SER A 345 10.09 16.53 47.51
CA SER A 345 10.63 17.41 48.55
C SER A 345 9.97 18.80 48.52
N GLU A 346 9.81 19.43 49.70
CA GLU A 346 9.30 20.81 49.84
C GLU A 346 7.81 21.00 49.50
N ASN A 347 6.93 20.05 49.84
CA ASN A 347 5.48 20.10 49.58
C ASN A 347 5.10 20.23 48.09
N LYS A 348 5.98 19.76 47.21
CA LYS A 348 5.72 19.63 45.78
C LYS A 348 5.04 18.30 45.51
N PHE A 349 4.12 18.30 44.56
CA PHE A 349 3.37 17.11 44.18
C PHE A 349 3.41 16.95 42.68
N THR A 350 3.52 15.71 42.21
CA THR A 350 3.43 15.37 40.79
C THR A 350 2.22 14.47 40.60
N LEU A 351 1.24 14.93 39.83
CA LEU A 351 0.07 14.14 39.49
C LEU A 351 0.23 13.60 38.07
N CYS A 352 0.14 12.28 37.94
CA CYS A 352 0.21 11.59 36.66
C CYS A 352 -1.13 10.96 36.31
N LEU A 353 -1.60 11.19 35.09
CA LEU A 353 -2.78 10.56 34.52
C LEU A 353 -2.34 9.50 33.52
N VAL A 354 -2.91 8.31 33.67
CA VAL A 354 -2.66 7.14 32.83
C VAL A 354 -3.89 6.87 31.98
N PHE A 355 -3.68 6.65 30.70
CA PHE A 355 -4.70 6.29 29.71
C PHE A 355 -4.29 4.98 29.06
N ALA A 356 -5.06 3.92 29.27
CA ALA A 356 -4.74 2.57 28.83
C ALA A 356 -5.89 2.00 28.01
N ARG A 357 -5.59 1.32 26.92
CA ARG A 357 -6.58 0.60 26.12
C ARG A 357 -5.99 -0.65 25.48
N TRP A 358 -6.88 -1.60 25.15
CA TRP A 358 -6.59 -2.67 24.21
C TRP A 358 -6.74 -2.14 22.78
N SER A 359 -5.78 -2.44 21.91
CA SER A 359 -5.85 -2.06 20.49
C SER A 359 -5.32 -3.17 19.61
N ALA A 360 -6.02 -3.48 18.52
CA ALA A 360 -5.61 -4.51 17.57
C ALA A 360 -4.29 -4.09 16.91
N ALA A 361 -3.29 -4.98 16.96
CA ALA A 361 -2.03 -4.75 16.28
C ALA A 361 -1.52 -6.03 15.63
N ASP A 362 -1.08 -5.90 14.38
CA ASP A 362 -0.32 -6.95 13.72
C ASP A 362 1.03 -7.09 14.43
N THR A 363 1.41 -8.33 14.77
CA THR A 363 2.69 -8.62 15.43
C THR A 363 3.54 -9.54 14.57
N TRP A 364 4.83 -9.21 14.45
CA TRP A 364 5.74 -9.99 13.61
C TRP A 364 7.20 -9.92 14.05
N ILE A 365 7.99 -10.87 13.55
CA ILE A 365 9.45 -10.88 13.63
C ILE A 365 10.00 -10.91 12.19
N GLU A 366 10.98 -10.05 11.90
CA GLU A 366 11.65 -9.95 10.60
C GLU A 366 13.09 -10.45 10.70
N LEU A 367 13.40 -11.61 10.12
CA LEU A 367 14.77 -12.12 10.03
C LEU A 367 15.36 -11.90 8.63
N PRO A 368 16.70 -11.79 8.52
CA PRO A 368 17.71 -11.80 9.59
C PRO A 368 17.88 -10.45 10.29
N ARG A 369 17.01 -9.46 10.00
CA ARG A 369 17.15 -8.08 10.47
C ARG A 369 17.09 -7.94 11.99
N SER A 370 16.16 -8.63 12.65
CA SER A 370 15.99 -8.57 14.10
C SER A 370 15.28 -9.82 14.65
N PHE A 371 15.62 -10.20 15.89
CA PHE A 371 14.89 -11.20 16.66
C PHE A 371 13.83 -10.58 17.58
N GLN A 372 13.64 -9.26 17.52
CA GLN A 372 12.62 -8.56 18.29
C GLN A 372 11.24 -8.69 17.65
N THR A 373 10.22 -8.71 18.50
CA THR A 373 8.81 -8.68 18.05
C THR A 373 8.39 -7.24 17.86
N TRP A 374 7.83 -6.94 16.70
CA TRP A 374 7.32 -5.63 16.32
C TRP A 374 5.80 -5.66 16.31
N SER A 375 5.18 -4.50 16.53
CA SER A 375 3.74 -4.30 16.48
C SER A 375 3.39 -3.12 15.58
N ASN A 376 2.34 -3.27 14.77
CA ASN A 376 1.74 -2.18 13.99
C ASN A 376 0.24 -2.12 14.26
N PHE A 377 -0.23 -0.96 14.70
CA PHE A 377 -1.64 -0.73 14.96
C PHE A 377 -2.40 -0.43 13.65
N GLU A 378 -3.66 -0.87 13.60
CA GLU A 378 -4.53 -0.59 12.45
C GLU A 378 -4.88 0.90 12.32
N GLU A 379 -5.00 1.59 13.45
CA GLU A 379 -5.32 3.02 13.54
C GLU A 379 -4.13 3.84 14.08
N PRO A 380 -4.02 5.14 13.74
CA PRO A 380 -3.05 6.03 14.35
C PRO A 380 -3.17 6.05 15.88
N ILE A 381 -2.04 6.10 16.57
CA ILE A 381 -1.97 5.91 18.03
C ILE A 381 -2.77 6.96 18.80
N VAL A 382 -2.68 8.24 18.41
CA VAL A 382 -3.41 9.34 19.07
C VAL A 382 -4.93 9.19 18.93
N GLN A 383 -5.39 8.78 17.74
CA GLN A 383 -6.81 8.51 17.49
C GLN A 383 -7.28 7.26 18.25
N SER A 384 -6.42 6.26 18.33
CA SER A 384 -6.70 5.06 19.12
C SER A 384 -6.92 5.44 20.59
N ILE A 385 -5.98 6.12 21.24
CA ILE A 385 -6.10 6.37 22.69
C ILE A 385 -7.25 7.32 23.04
N SER A 386 -7.59 8.27 22.18
CA SER A 386 -8.73 9.19 22.40
C SER A 386 -10.11 8.53 22.24
N ASN A 387 -10.20 7.37 21.59
CA ASN A 387 -11.47 6.68 21.35
C ASN A 387 -11.98 5.97 22.63
N ARG A 388 -13.13 6.43 23.14
CA ARG A 388 -13.78 5.92 24.37
C ARG A 388 -14.61 4.63 24.16
N SER A 389 -14.11 3.76 23.29
CA SER A 389 -14.73 2.47 22.98
C SER A 389 -14.72 1.49 24.17
N SER A 390 -15.35 0.33 24.01
CA SER A 390 -15.35 -0.75 25.00
C SER A 390 -13.95 -1.29 25.34
N ASP A 391 -12.91 -0.93 24.59
CA ASP A 391 -11.55 -1.45 24.79
C ASP A 391 -10.70 -0.61 25.76
N PHE A 392 -11.27 0.45 26.35
CA PHE A 392 -10.61 1.24 27.37
C PHE A 392 -10.42 0.44 28.67
N ILE A 393 -9.22 0.52 29.27
CA ILE A 393 -8.85 -0.27 30.43
C ILE A 393 -9.01 0.56 31.71
N HIS A 394 -9.61 -0.07 32.70
CA HIS A 394 -9.82 0.42 34.05
C HIS A 394 -8.85 -0.28 35.00
N LEU A 395 -7.89 0.47 35.53
CA LEU A 395 -6.88 -0.05 36.45
C LEU A 395 -7.31 0.30 37.87
N GLU A 396 -7.66 -0.70 38.66
CA GLU A 396 -7.99 -0.50 40.08
C GLU A 396 -6.72 -0.37 40.93
N ASP A 397 -6.81 0.36 42.04
CA ASP A 397 -5.71 0.60 42.98
C ASP A 397 -5.02 -0.72 43.40
N LYS A 398 -5.80 -1.78 43.66
CA LYS A 398 -5.26 -3.10 44.03
C LYS A 398 -4.42 -3.74 42.93
N TRP A 399 -4.78 -3.51 41.67
CA TRP A 399 -3.98 -4.02 40.55
C TRP A 399 -2.69 -3.23 40.41
N MET A 400 -2.77 -1.90 40.55
CA MET A 400 -1.61 -1.00 40.55
C MET A 400 -0.62 -1.35 41.68
N ASP A 401 -1.10 -1.58 42.90
CA ASP A 401 -0.30 -2.07 44.02
C ASP A 401 0.32 -3.43 43.73
N GLY A 402 -0.45 -4.32 43.11
CA GLY A 402 -0.02 -5.66 42.72
C GLY A 402 1.18 -5.65 41.78
N ILE A 403 1.11 -4.86 40.71
CA ILE A 403 2.21 -4.74 39.74
C ILE A 403 3.40 -3.97 40.29
N ALA A 404 3.29 -3.26 41.42
CA ALA A 404 4.39 -2.54 42.02
C ALA A 404 5.22 -3.37 43.01
N THR A 405 4.74 -4.57 43.39
CA THR A 405 5.29 -5.36 44.49
C THR A 405 6.18 -6.51 44.00
N PHE A 406 7.50 -6.28 43.85
CA PHE A 406 8.48 -7.35 43.54
C PHE A 406 9.60 -7.50 44.59
N SER A 407 9.71 -6.56 45.54
CA SER A 407 10.78 -6.54 46.55
C SER A 407 10.23 -6.06 47.91
N HIS A 408 11.10 -5.84 48.90
CA HIS A 408 10.71 -5.20 50.18
C HIS A 408 10.26 -3.73 50.03
N LYS A 409 10.41 -3.13 48.84
CA LYS A 409 10.01 -1.76 48.49
C LYS A 409 9.21 -1.75 47.18
N SER A 410 8.20 -0.87 47.09
CA SER A 410 7.39 -0.69 45.88
C SER A 410 8.22 -0.11 44.73
N VAL A 411 7.92 -0.54 43.49
CA VAL A 411 8.50 0.04 42.27
C VAL A 411 8.14 1.52 42.15
N PHE A 412 6.93 1.92 42.56
CA PHE A 412 6.52 3.32 42.53
C PHE A 412 7.32 4.18 43.51
N ASP A 413 7.63 3.67 44.70
CA ASP A 413 8.47 4.39 45.68
C ASP A 413 9.90 4.55 45.15
N SER A 414 10.41 3.49 44.50
CA SER A 414 11.74 3.49 43.89
C SER A 414 11.80 4.49 42.74
N MET A 415 10.75 4.51 41.91
CA MET A 415 10.60 5.44 40.81
C MET A 415 10.54 6.90 41.29
N ALA A 416 9.78 7.19 42.34
CA ALA A 416 9.73 8.51 42.96
C ALA A 416 11.12 8.93 43.48
N GLU A 417 11.84 8.04 44.16
CA GLU A 417 13.20 8.33 44.64
C GLU A 417 14.16 8.67 43.49
N ILE A 418 14.10 7.93 42.38
CA ILE A 418 14.97 8.12 41.20
C ILE A 418 14.64 9.41 40.46
N CYS A 419 13.36 9.64 40.16
CA CYS A 419 12.94 10.80 39.37
C CYS A 419 13.19 12.12 40.12
N GLU A 420 13.11 12.11 41.46
CA GLU A 420 13.50 13.26 42.29
C GLU A 420 15.03 13.44 42.39
N ALA A 421 15.82 12.38 42.23
CA ALA A 421 17.28 12.45 42.28
C ALA A 421 17.92 12.87 40.93
N ALA A 422 17.23 12.64 39.81
CA ALA A 422 17.74 12.89 38.45
C ALA A 422 16.99 13.98 37.62
N PRO A 423 16.34 15.01 38.19
CA PRO A 423 15.40 15.88 37.45
C PRO A 423 16.06 16.69 36.32
N SER A 424 17.37 16.96 36.42
CA SER A 424 18.14 17.69 35.40
C SER A 424 18.71 16.81 34.28
N PHE A 425 18.71 15.49 34.44
CA PHE A 425 19.26 14.54 33.46
C PHE A 425 18.19 13.81 32.66
N VAL A 426 16.99 13.67 33.21
CA VAL A 426 15.86 13.00 32.57
C VAL A 426 14.60 13.85 32.76
N PRO A 427 14.26 14.75 31.83
CA PRO A 427 12.97 15.41 31.88
C PRO A 427 11.86 14.34 31.75
N ARG A 428 10.70 14.61 32.37
CA ARG A 428 9.54 13.69 32.30
C ARG A 428 9.83 12.25 32.74
N CYS A 429 10.70 12.10 33.74
CA CYS A 429 11.06 10.80 34.30
C CYS A 429 9.83 10.00 34.74
N TYR A 430 8.83 10.67 35.32
CA TYR A 430 7.60 9.99 35.77
C TYR A 430 6.82 9.42 34.58
N GLU A 431 6.65 10.18 33.51
CA GLU A 431 5.93 9.73 32.31
C GLU A 431 6.62 8.52 31.69
N HIS A 432 7.93 8.58 31.50
CA HIS A 432 8.71 7.48 30.91
C HIS A 432 8.69 6.21 31.78
N ALA A 433 8.89 6.34 33.10
CA ALA A 433 8.94 5.19 33.99
C ALA A 433 7.57 4.53 34.19
N LEU A 434 6.49 5.32 34.34
CA LEU A 434 5.13 4.78 34.38
C LEU A 434 4.77 4.12 33.06
N ALA A 435 5.08 4.77 31.94
CA ALA A 435 4.74 4.24 30.62
C ALA A 435 5.42 2.89 30.38
N LEU A 436 6.69 2.76 30.75
CA LEU A 436 7.45 1.52 30.67
C LEU A 436 6.87 0.43 31.59
N HIS A 437 6.70 0.74 32.88
CA HIS A 437 6.35 -0.24 33.90
C HIS A 437 4.92 -0.77 33.78
N ILE A 438 3.94 0.12 33.57
CA ILE A 438 2.53 -0.27 33.44
C ILE A 438 2.32 -1.06 32.15
N THR A 439 2.98 -0.68 31.05
CA THR A 439 2.86 -1.39 29.77
C THR A 439 3.42 -2.81 29.85
N ASP A 440 4.57 -3.02 30.52
CA ASP A 440 5.08 -4.36 30.81
C ASP A 440 4.05 -5.16 31.62
N GLY A 441 3.53 -4.61 32.73
CA GLY A 441 2.49 -5.27 33.53
C GLY A 441 1.25 -5.67 32.71
N LEU A 442 0.78 -4.79 31.82
CA LEU A 442 -0.33 -5.10 30.92
C LEU A 442 0.02 -6.19 29.90
N ALA A 443 1.23 -6.20 29.33
CA ALA A 443 1.67 -7.22 28.39
C ALA A 443 1.72 -8.64 29.02
N GLN A 444 1.87 -8.72 30.34
CA GLN A 444 1.90 -9.97 31.10
C GLN A 444 0.51 -10.50 31.45
N THR A 445 -0.55 -9.68 31.37
CA THR A 445 -1.93 -10.16 31.61
C THR A 445 -2.37 -11.24 30.63
N GLY A 446 -1.71 -11.34 29.46
CA GLY A 446 -1.91 -12.40 28.47
C GLY A 446 -1.14 -13.70 28.75
N ASN A 447 -0.40 -13.81 29.87
CA ASN A 447 0.46 -14.96 30.13
C ASN A 447 -0.32 -16.19 30.63
N VAL A 448 -0.84 -16.96 29.67
CA VAL A 448 -1.59 -18.20 29.93
C VAL A 448 -0.70 -19.28 30.57
N PHE A 449 0.61 -19.31 30.27
CA PHE A 449 1.49 -20.38 30.77
C PHE A 449 1.63 -20.40 32.29
N LEU A 450 1.45 -19.24 32.93
CA LEU A 450 1.50 -19.11 34.38
C LEU A 450 0.13 -19.34 35.04
N SER A 451 -0.94 -19.50 34.26
CA SER A 451 -2.27 -19.76 34.80
C SER A 451 -2.31 -21.10 35.57
N PRO A 452 -2.74 -21.12 36.84
CA PRO A 452 -2.75 -22.34 37.65
C PRO A 452 -3.53 -23.48 36.98
N GLY A 453 -2.85 -24.60 36.74
CA GLY A 453 -3.46 -25.81 36.18
C GLY A 453 -3.56 -25.83 34.65
N TYR A 454 -3.15 -24.78 33.94
CA TYR A 454 -3.03 -24.82 32.49
C TYR A 454 -1.86 -25.72 32.07
N LYS A 455 -2.10 -26.60 31.10
CA LYS A 455 -1.07 -27.43 30.48
C LYS A 455 -1.00 -27.04 29.01
N PRO A 456 0.20 -26.78 28.46
CA PRO A 456 0.35 -26.48 27.04
C PRO A 456 -0.30 -27.57 26.17
N GLN A 457 -1.17 -27.19 25.25
CA GLN A 457 -1.89 -28.13 24.37
C GLN A 457 -1.46 -27.99 22.91
N THR A 458 -1.26 -29.13 22.27
CA THR A 458 -0.94 -29.26 20.84
C THR A 458 -2.18 -29.58 20.01
N GLU A 459 -3.20 -30.17 20.65
CA GLU A 459 -4.48 -30.55 20.06
C GLU A 459 -5.62 -29.87 20.80
N GLN A 460 -6.77 -29.73 20.12
CA GLN A 460 -7.94 -29.07 20.67
C GLN A 460 -8.54 -29.94 21.78
N SER A 461 -8.97 -29.32 22.87
CA SER A 461 -9.71 -30.04 23.90
C SER A 461 -11.05 -30.55 23.35
N ASN A 462 -11.35 -31.83 23.60
CA ASN A 462 -12.66 -32.42 23.28
C ASN A 462 -13.80 -31.91 24.19
N ASP A 463 -13.46 -31.10 25.19
CA ASP A 463 -14.42 -30.50 26.11
C ASP A 463 -15.08 -29.26 25.48
N SER A 464 -16.29 -29.42 24.97
CA SER A 464 -17.07 -28.35 24.35
C SER A 464 -17.42 -27.19 25.29
N THR A 465 -17.18 -27.34 26.60
CA THR A 465 -17.40 -26.26 27.58
C THR A 465 -16.23 -25.29 27.69
N LYS A 466 -15.06 -25.64 27.13
CA LYS A 466 -13.86 -24.80 27.16
C LYS A 466 -13.71 -24.05 25.85
N GLN A 467 -13.76 -22.73 25.94
CA GLN A 467 -13.48 -21.86 24.80
C GLN A 467 -11.95 -21.76 24.61
N GLU A 468 -11.49 -22.16 23.42
CA GLU A 468 -10.08 -22.16 23.04
C GLU A 468 -9.90 -21.41 21.72
N ASP A 469 -8.82 -20.64 21.65
CA ASP A 469 -8.39 -19.94 20.45
C ASP A 469 -7.23 -20.69 19.80
N ALA A 470 -7.28 -20.83 18.48
CA ALA A 470 -6.16 -21.36 17.71
C ALA A 470 -5.12 -20.27 17.44
N ILE A 471 -3.86 -20.63 17.53
CA ILE A 471 -2.75 -19.77 17.12
C ILE A 471 -2.44 -20.03 15.65
N LEU A 472 -2.45 -18.98 14.84
CA LEU A 472 -2.10 -19.04 13.43
C LEU A 472 -0.77 -18.32 13.19
N PHE A 473 0.24 -19.07 12.77
CA PHE A 473 1.49 -18.48 12.28
C PHE A 473 1.45 -18.33 10.77
N ILE A 474 1.78 -17.15 10.27
CA ILE A 474 1.87 -16.90 8.83
C ILE A 474 3.28 -16.42 8.52
N ARG A 475 3.99 -17.13 7.65
CA ARG A 475 5.31 -16.73 7.19
C ARG A 475 5.22 -16.09 5.82
N TYR A 476 5.96 -15.01 5.65
CA TYR A 476 6.15 -14.30 4.39
C TYR A 476 7.63 -14.29 4.05
N TYR A 477 7.98 -14.49 2.78
CA TYR A 477 9.34 -14.28 2.30
C TYR A 477 9.37 -13.11 1.31
N TYR A 478 10.47 -12.37 1.30
CA TYR A 478 10.62 -11.20 0.45
C TYR A 478 11.25 -11.60 -0.88
N THR A 479 10.44 -11.67 -1.95
CA THR A 479 10.95 -12.02 -3.29
C THR A 479 10.20 -11.34 -4.43
N TYR A 480 10.72 -11.48 -5.64
CA TYR A 480 10.05 -11.10 -6.88
C TYR A 480 8.95 -12.09 -7.26
N ALA A 481 7.75 -11.60 -7.52
CA ALA A 481 6.62 -12.42 -7.97
C ALA A 481 5.72 -11.68 -8.97
N TYR A 482 4.99 -12.45 -9.78
CA TYR A 482 3.99 -11.93 -10.70
C TYR A 482 2.62 -11.88 -10.01
N ARG A 483 2.22 -10.69 -9.52
CA ARG A 483 0.95 -10.47 -8.79
C ARG A 483 0.29 -9.15 -9.18
N PHE A 484 -1.02 -9.15 -9.44
CA PHE A 484 -1.77 -7.94 -9.81
C PHE A 484 -1.83 -6.91 -8.67
N GLU A 485 -1.96 -7.38 -7.44
CA GLU A 485 -2.07 -6.57 -6.22
C GLU A 485 -0.74 -5.90 -5.84
N SER A 486 0.38 -6.24 -6.50
CA SER A 486 1.69 -5.65 -6.19
C SER A 486 1.83 -4.20 -6.67
N SER A 487 1.06 -3.77 -7.66
CA SER A 487 1.11 -2.39 -8.17
C SER A 487 -0.14 -2.03 -8.96
N ARG A 488 -0.63 -0.81 -8.75
CA ARG A 488 -1.71 -0.22 -9.57
C ARG A 488 -1.35 -0.10 -11.05
N GLY A 489 -0.05 -0.08 -11.39
CA GLY A 489 0.41 -0.01 -12.78
C GLY A 489 0.23 -1.31 -13.58
N ILE A 490 0.13 -2.47 -12.91
CA ILE A 490 0.05 -3.77 -13.58
C ILE A 490 -1.30 -3.99 -14.25
N PRO A 491 -2.46 -3.77 -13.58
CA PRO A 491 -3.76 -3.83 -14.26
C PRO A 491 -3.85 -2.86 -15.44
N LEU A 492 -3.29 -1.66 -15.30
CA LEU A 492 -3.20 -0.68 -16.39
C LEU A 492 -2.39 -1.24 -17.57
N ALA A 493 -1.21 -1.82 -17.31
CA ALA A 493 -0.38 -2.44 -18.33
C ALA A 493 -1.14 -3.52 -19.11
N PHE A 494 -1.78 -4.46 -18.40
CA PHE A 494 -2.58 -5.50 -19.04
C PHE A 494 -3.78 -4.96 -19.80
N THR A 495 -4.40 -3.87 -19.36
CA THR A 495 -5.52 -3.25 -20.10
C THR A 495 -5.08 -2.81 -21.51
N PHE A 496 -3.91 -2.17 -21.62
CA PHE A 496 -3.37 -1.73 -22.91
C PHE A 496 -2.83 -2.88 -23.75
N LEU A 497 -2.14 -3.85 -23.13
CA LEU A 497 -1.64 -5.03 -23.83
C LEU A 497 -2.80 -5.89 -24.38
N LEU A 498 -3.88 -6.06 -23.61
CA LEU A 498 -5.09 -6.76 -24.07
C LEU A 498 -5.85 -5.94 -25.12
N LEU A 499 -5.79 -4.61 -25.09
CA LEU A 499 -6.32 -3.78 -26.17
C LEU A 499 -5.57 -4.01 -27.49
N HIS A 500 -4.23 -4.18 -27.45
CA HIS A 500 -3.47 -4.60 -28.62
C HIS A 500 -3.90 -5.99 -29.12
N VAL A 501 -4.05 -6.97 -28.22
CA VAL A 501 -4.55 -8.31 -28.59
C VAL A 501 -5.93 -8.22 -29.25
N LEU A 502 -6.84 -7.40 -28.70
CA LEU A 502 -8.15 -7.15 -29.29
C LEU A 502 -8.05 -6.54 -30.70
N MET A 503 -7.16 -5.56 -30.90
CA MET A 503 -6.91 -4.98 -32.23
C MET A 503 -6.41 -6.02 -33.24
N VAL A 504 -5.51 -6.91 -32.82
CA VAL A 504 -5.04 -8.03 -33.64
C VAL A 504 -6.19 -8.97 -34.00
N LEU A 505 -7.04 -9.34 -33.04
CA LEU A 505 -8.19 -10.21 -33.30
C LEU A 505 -9.17 -9.57 -34.29
N ILE A 506 -9.49 -8.28 -34.12
CA ILE A 506 -10.34 -7.54 -35.07
C ILE A 506 -9.71 -7.49 -36.46
N HIS A 507 -8.39 -7.28 -36.54
CA HIS A 507 -7.66 -7.25 -37.80
C HIS A 507 -7.68 -8.62 -38.50
N LEU A 508 -7.44 -9.72 -37.78
CA LEU A 508 -7.52 -11.08 -38.31
C LEU A 508 -8.93 -11.42 -38.81
N VAL A 509 -9.97 -11.09 -38.04
CA VAL A 509 -11.37 -11.30 -38.46
C VAL A 509 -11.67 -10.53 -39.75
N LYS A 510 -11.18 -9.29 -39.88
CA LYS A 510 -11.35 -8.50 -41.10
C LYS A 510 -10.64 -9.10 -42.30
N ILE A 511 -9.43 -9.62 -42.13
CA ILE A 511 -8.71 -10.31 -43.21
C ILE A 511 -9.50 -11.54 -43.66
N ILE A 512 -10.00 -12.35 -42.72
CA ILE A 512 -10.76 -13.58 -43.03
C ILE A 512 -12.11 -13.26 -43.69
N GLN A 513 -12.79 -12.19 -43.28
CA GLN A 513 -14.08 -11.77 -43.85
C GLN A 513 -13.96 -11.04 -45.19
N SER A 514 -12.75 -10.60 -45.57
CA SER A 514 -12.53 -9.93 -46.85
C SER A 514 -12.74 -10.92 -47.98
N LYS A 515 -13.62 -10.58 -48.93
CA LYS A 515 -13.85 -11.40 -50.14
C LYS A 515 -12.61 -11.49 -51.02
N ASP A 516 -11.77 -10.46 -50.96
CA ASP A 516 -10.43 -10.43 -51.54
C ASP A 516 -9.45 -10.47 -50.36
N PRO A 517 -9.06 -11.67 -49.87
CA PRO A 517 -8.02 -11.76 -48.86
C PRO A 517 -6.75 -11.19 -49.50
N TRP A 518 -6.30 -10.07 -48.95
CA TRP A 518 -5.20 -9.28 -49.48
C TRP A 518 -3.97 -10.18 -49.68
N GLN A 519 -3.71 -10.53 -50.93
CA GLN A 519 -2.44 -11.07 -51.40
C GLN A 519 -1.63 -9.84 -51.78
N GLY A 520 -0.48 -9.63 -51.13
CA GLY A 520 0.28 -8.38 -51.14
C GLY A 520 0.13 -7.55 -52.42
N SER A 521 -0.32 -6.31 -52.24
CA SER A 521 -0.42 -5.36 -53.35
C SER A 521 0.97 -4.88 -53.77
N ASP A 522 1.10 -4.29 -54.95
CA ASP A 522 2.36 -3.68 -55.37
C ASP A 522 2.75 -2.43 -54.53
N TRP A 523 2.02 -2.11 -53.45
CA TRP A 523 2.13 -0.88 -52.65
C TRP A 523 2.16 -1.14 -51.13
N ASP A 524 2.71 -2.28 -50.73
CA ASP A 524 2.69 -2.82 -49.36
C ASP A 524 3.74 -2.21 -48.45
N ASN A 525 4.68 -1.48 -49.02
CA ASN A 525 5.73 -0.81 -48.29
C ASN A 525 5.84 0.67 -48.71
N PHE A 526 6.55 1.45 -47.90
CA PHE A 526 6.72 2.88 -48.15
C PHE A 526 7.42 3.19 -49.49
N GLY A 527 8.43 2.40 -49.84
CA GLY A 527 9.18 2.57 -51.08
C GLY A 527 8.25 2.49 -52.27
N ASP A 528 7.35 1.51 -52.26
CA ASP A 528 6.35 1.36 -53.30
C ASP A 528 5.40 2.56 -53.34
N MET A 529 4.86 2.99 -52.19
CA MET A 529 3.99 4.17 -52.13
C MET A 529 4.70 5.45 -52.61
N LEU A 530 6.00 5.58 -52.37
CA LEU A 530 6.81 6.70 -52.84
C LEU A 530 7.03 6.62 -54.36
N VAL A 531 7.34 5.44 -54.89
CA VAL A 531 7.47 5.19 -56.33
C VAL A 531 6.16 5.51 -57.04
N LEU A 532 5.02 5.07 -56.49
CA LEU A 532 3.69 5.41 -56.99
C LEU A 532 3.46 6.93 -57.01
N ALA A 533 3.82 7.62 -55.92
CA ALA A 533 3.68 9.07 -55.81
C ALA A 533 4.54 9.81 -56.84
N LEU A 534 5.76 9.33 -57.11
CA LEU A 534 6.65 9.89 -58.14
C LEU A 534 6.17 9.61 -59.57
N ALA A 535 5.53 8.46 -59.78
CA ALA A 535 4.98 8.06 -61.08
C ALA A 535 3.62 8.71 -61.39
N SER A 536 2.96 9.32 -60.41
CA SER A 536 1.63 9.92 -60.57
C SER A 536 1.71 11.30 -61.22
N LYS A 537 0.82 11.58 -62.17
CA LYS A 537 0.76 12.90 -62.82
C LYS A 537 0.23 13.97 -61.85
N PRO A 538 0.71 15.23 -61.94
CA PRO A 538 0.07 16.33 -61.23
C PRO A 538 -1.38 16.47 -61.73
N PRO A 539 -2.34 16.83 -60.87
CA PRO A 539 -3.74 16.93 -61.28
C PRO A 539 -3.90 17.94 -62.42
N ASP A 540 -4.62 17.55 -63.47
CA ASP A 540 -4.90 18.39 -64.63
C ASP A 540 -5.71 19.63 -64.19
N GLY A 541 -5.07 20.79 -64.20
CA GLY A 541 -5.61 22.03 -63.65
C GLY A 541 -4.53 22.85 -62.96
N THR A 542 -3.63 23.43 -63.75
CA THR A 542 -2.39 24.09 -63.34
C THR A 542 -2.53 25.35 -62.47
N ASN A 543 -3.69 25.67 -61.87
CA ASN A 543 -3.86 26.87 -61.03
C ASN A 543 -4.50 26.64 -59.65
N ASP A 544 -5.25 25.56 -59.37
CA ASP A 544 -6.05 25.48 -58.13
C ASP A 544 -5.29 24.98 -56.88
N LEU A 545 -4.17 24.27 -57.04
CA LEU A 545 -3.32 23.89 -55.90
C LEU A 545 -2.33 24.98 -55.49
N ALA A 546 -1.92 25.82 -56.44
CA ALA A 546 -1.06 26.98 -56.21
C ALA A 546 -1.84 28.19 -55.65
N GLN A 547 -3.16 28.25 -55.88
CA GLN A 547 -4.04 29.29 -55.37
C GLN A 547 -4.47 28.98 -53.92
N GLN A 548 -3.54 29.16 -52.98
CA GLN A 548 -3.74 29.37 -51.53
C GLN A 548 -4.82 28.53 -50.81
N SER A 549 -5.10 27.29 -51.24
CA SER A 549 -5.96 26.40 -50.47
C SER A 549 -5.33 26.15 -49.10
N SER A 550 -6.12 26.28 -48.03
CA SER A 550 -5.57 26.14 -46.68
C SER A 550 -4.97 24.74 -46.51
N LYS A 551 -3.81 24.59 -45.86
CA LYS A 551 -3.18 23.27 -45.64
C LYS A 551 -4.18 22.24 -45.08
N SER A 552 -5.13 22.70 -44.25
CA SER A 552 -6.24 21.89 -43.71
C SER A 552 -7.21 21.34 -44.75
N GLU A 553 -7.50 22.07 -45.82
CA GLU A 553 -8.36 21.59 -46.92
C GLU A 553 -7.66 20.54 -47.77
N LEU A 554 -6.35 20.69 -47.97
CA LEU A 554 -5.54 19.69 -48.65
C LEU A 554 -5.54 18.34 -47.91
N TRP A 555 -5.36 18.36 -46.58
CA TRP A 555 -5.38 17.14 -45.75
C TRP A 555 -6.72 16.40 -45.76
N ARG A 556 -7.79 17.07 -46.19
CA ARG A 556 -9.14 16.50 -46.32
C ARG A 556 -9.41 15.85 -47.67
N LYS A 557 -8.59 16.09 -48.70
CA LYS A 557 -8.79 15.47 -50.02
C LYS A 557 -8.62 13.95 -49.92
N THR A 558 -9.53 13.21 -50.55
CA THR A 558 -9.53 11.75 -50.54
C THR A 558 -8.64 11.23 -51.66
N VAL A 559 -7.82 10.25 -51.34
CA VAL A 559 -6.81 9.65 -52.20
C VAL A 559 -7.18 8.19 -52.48
N THR A 560 -7.06 7.78 -53.74
CA THR A 560 -7.31 6.41 -54.21
C THR A 560 -6.29 6.06 -55.29
N VAL A 561 -5.98 4.77 -55.46
CA VAL A 561 -5.16 4.26 -56.56
C VAL A 561 -6.07 3.77 -57.69
N GLY A 562 -5.70 4.02 -58.94
CA GLY A 562 -6.43 3.50 -60.10
C GLY A 562 -5.55 3.36 -61.33
N CYS A 563 -5.95 2.46 -62.25
CA CYS A 563 -5.29 2.28 -63.54
C CYS A 563 -5.67 3.40 -64.52
N GLU A 564 -4.72 3.80 -65.37
CA GLU A 564 -4.96 4.75 -66.47
C GLU A 564 -4.48 4.19 -67.81
N GLY A 565 -5.40 4.15 -68.79
CA GLY A 565 -5.14 3.70 -70.16
C GLY A 565 -5.02 2.19 -70.34
N ASP A 566 -4.98 1.76 -71.62
CA ASP A 566 -4.83 0.35 -72.04
C ASP A 566 -3.44 -0.25 -71.67
N GLU A 567 -2.49 0.56 -71.19
CA GLU A 567 -1.13 0.16 -70.81
C GLU A 567 -0.96 -0.17 -69.31
N GLY A 568 -2.01 -0.12 -68.49
CA GLY A 568 -2.02 -0.72 -67.15
C GLY A 568 -1.20 -0.02 -66.05
N HIS A 569 -0.78 1.25 -66.23
CA HIS A 569 -0.03 1.99 -65.21
C HIS A 569 -0.94 2.46 -64.05
N PHE A 570 -0.52 2.22 -62.81
CA PHE A 570 -1.21 2.66 -61.58
C PHE A 570 -0.79 4.08 -61.18
N GLN A 571 -1.74 4.92 -60.77
CA GLN A 571 -1.49 6.28 -60.28
C GLN A 571 -2.33 6.64 -59.06
N ILE A 572 -1.80 7.52 -58.21
CA ILE A 572 -2.52 8.17 -57.11
C ILE A 572 -3.42 9.26 -57.69
N ARG A 573 -4.73 9.15 -57.44
CA ARG A 573 -5.72 10.16 -57.82
C ARG A 573 -6.27 10.88 -56.60
N LEU A 574 -6.29 12.21 -56.65
CA LEU A 574 -7.00 13.07 -55.70
C LEU A 574 -8.46 13.22 -56.18
N ARG A 575 -9.42 12.70 -55.41
CA ARG A 575 -10.84 12.86 -55.73
C ARG A 575 -11.26 14.31 -55.50
N GLU A 576 -11.61 15.02 -56.58
CA GLU A 576 -12.23 16.35 -56.47
C GLU A 576 -13.65 16.25 -55.90
N GLN A 577 -14.01 17.19 -55.01
CA GLN A 577 -15.39 17.32 -54.57
C GLN A 577 -16.23 17.80 -55.77
N LYS A 578 -17.00 16.89 -56.37
CA LYS A 578 -18.12 17.27 -57.25
C LYS A 578 -19.14 18.04 -56.42
N GLY A 579 -18.94 19.35 -56.36
CA GLY A 579 -19.73 20.24 -55.50
C GLY A 579 -19.67 21.69 -55.95
N TYR A 580 -19.63 21.96 -57.26
CA TYR A 580 -20.00 23.28 -57.81
C TYR A 580 -20.16 23.32 -59.35
N GLN A 581 -19.93 22.24 -60.11
CA GLN A 581 -20.02 22.33 -61.58
C GLN A 581 -21.39 21.99 -62.20
N ARG A 582 -22.34 21.47 -61.43
CA ARG A 582 -23.68 21.18 -61.98
C ARG A 582 -24.54 22.43 -62.21
N THR A 583 -24.26 23.54 -61.53
CA THR A 583 -25.10 24.75 -61.65
C THR A 583 -24.75 25.57 -62.89
N ARG A 584 -23.50 25.54 -63.36
CA ARG A 584 -23.07 26.35 -64.51
C ARG A 584 -23.42 25.72 -65.86
N GLN A 585 -23.37 24.39 -65.97
CA GLN A 585 -23.81 23.68 -67.17
C GLN A 585 -25.34 23.74 -67.36
N GLN A 586 -26.12 23.92 -66.29
CA GLN A 586 -27.57 24.11 -66.40
C GLN A 586 -27.99 25.56 -66.72
N GLU A 587 -27.16 26.57 -66.43
CA GLU A 587 -27.45 27.96 -66.81
C GLU A 587 -27.00 28.29 -68.24
N GLU A 588 -25.98 27.62 -68.78
CA GLU A 588 -25.57 27.79 -70.19
C GLU A 588 -26.47 27.04 -71.18
N GLU A 589 -27.14 25.95 -70.77
CA GLU A 589 -28.11 25.24 -71.61
C GLU A 589 -29.53 25.85 -71.61
N SER A 590 -29.83 26.82 -70.73
CA SER A 590 -31.17 27.45 -70.62
C SER A 590 -31.26 28.86 -71.24
N GLY A 591 -30.17 29.38 -71.82
CA GLY A 591 -30.10 30.74 -72.38
C GLY A 591 -30.24 30.84 -73.91
N GLY A 592 -30.47 29.73 -74.61
CA GLY A 592 -30.68 29.70 -76.06
C GLY A 592 -32.14 29.43 -76.41
N ASP A 593 -32.73 30.34 -77.18
CA ASP A 593 -34.06 30.34 -77.79
C ASP A 593 -35.26 30.74 -76.90
N PHE A 594 -35.69 32.00 -77.07
CA PHE A 594 -37.06 32.32 -77.49
C PHE A 594 -37.08 33.65 -78.26
N SER A 595 -37.46 33.56 -79.55
CA SER A 595 -38.17 34.61 -80.28
C SER A 595 -39.64 34.61 -79.91
#